data_AF-A0A6C0JDD9-F1
#
_entry.id   AF-A0A6C0JDD9-F1
#
_cell.length_a   1.000
_cell.length_b   1.000
_cell.length_c   1.000
_cell.angle_alpha   90.00
_cell.angle_beta   90.00
_cell.angle_gamma   90.00
#
_symmetry.space_group_name_H-M   'P 1'
#
loop_
_entity.id
_entity.type
_entity.pdbx_description
1 polymer ?
#
loop_
_entity_poly.entity_id
_entity_poly.type
_entity_poly.pdbx_seq_one_letter_code
_entity_poly.pdbx_strand_id
1 'polypeptide(L)' 'MSFETVFAPLDVEFCLYFYFLMVIGFAIVVLALVGFLHQLVMSKKPNFSLPLVEMGHGLLFYFVNRLLYSMCSKSL' A
#
# COMPACT_ATOMS: atom_id res chain seq x y z
N MET A 1 -6.62 -23.82 -13.65
CA MET A 1 -6.83 -22.36 -13.53
C MET A 1 -5.83 -21.71 -14.48
N SER A 2 -6.31 -21.07 -15.54
CA SER A 2 -5.47 -20.56 -16.61
C SER A 2 -4.89 -19.19 -16.24
N PHE A 3 -3.56 -19.04 -16.30
CA PHE A 3 -2.84 -17.80 -15.98
C PHE A 3 -3.33 -16.56 -16.75
N GLU A 4 -3.98 -16.77 -17.89
CA GLU A 4 -4.64 -15.76 -18.72
C GLU A 4 -5.74 -14.96 -17.98
N THR A 5 -6.38 -15.54 -16.96
CA THR A 5 -7.39 -14.83 -16.14
C THR A 5 -6.77 -14.05 -14.97
N VAL A 6 -5.54 -14.37 -14.56
CA VAL A 6 -4.83 -13.67 -13.47
C VAL A 6 -4.24 -12.35 -13.97
N PHE A 7 -3.86 -12.30 -15.24
CA PHE A 7 -3.33 -11.09 -15.92
C PHE A 7 -4.30 -10.51 -16.95
N ALA A 8 -5.57 -10.91 -16.91
CA ALA A 8 -6.58 -10.36 -17.80
C ALA A 8 -6.68 -8.83 -17.58
N PRO A 9 -7.00 -8.05 -18.63
CA PRO A 9 -7.16 -6.61 -18.51
C PRO A 9 -8.15 -6.30 -17.39
N LEU A 10 -7.68 -5.48 -16.45
CA LEU A 10 -8.38 -5.20 -15.20
C LEU A 10 -9.65 -4.43 -15.52
N ASP A 11 -10.80 -5.09 -15.38
CA ASP A 11 -12.10 -4.52 -15.73
C ASP A 11 -12.37 -3.22 -14.94
N VAL A 12 -13.02 -2.26 -15.57
CA VAL A 12 -13.16 -0.87 -15.07
C VAL A 12 -13.95 -0.82 -13.76
N GLU A 13 -14.79 -1.83 -13.52
CA GLU A 13 -15.57 -1.98 -12.29
C GLU A 13 -14.68 -2.13 -11.04
N PHE A 14 -13.48 -2.70 -11.16
CA PHE A 14 -12.56 -2.88 -10.04
C PHE A 14 -11.74 -1.61 -9.72
N CYS A 15 -11.84 -0.56 -10.53
CA CYS A 15 -11.08 0.68 -10.33
C CYS A 15 -11.39 1.32 -8.97
N LEU A 16 -12.67 1.36 -8.58
CA LEU A 16 -13.09 1.88 -7.27
C LEU A 16 -12.56 1.01 -6.12
N TYR A 17 -12.51 -0.31 -6.30
CA TYR A 17 -11.96 -1.22 -5.30
C TYR A 17 -10.47 -0.92 -5.05
N PHE A 18 -9.66 -0.86 -6.11
CA PHE A 18 -8.22 -0.52 -5.98
C PHE A 18 -7.99 0.89 -5.46
N TYR A 19 -8.89 1.83 -5.75
CA TYR A 19 -8.87 3.15 -5.15
C TYR A 19 -9.06 3.10 -3.62
N PHE A 20 -10.06 2.36 -3.13
CA PHE A 20 -10.23 2.16 -1.69
C PHE A 20 -9.00 1.51 -1.05
N LEU A 21 -8.44 0.46 -1.65
CA LEU A 21 -7.23 -0.18 -1.14
C LEU A 21 -6.02 0.75 -1.17
N MET A 22 -5.89 1.59 -2.19
CA MET A 22 -4.83 2.61 -2.27
C MET A 22 -4.96 3.61 -1.10
N VAL A 23 -6.16 4.09 -0.81
CA VAL A 23 -6.42 5.02 0.30
C VAL A 23 -6.13 4.36 1.65
N ILE A 24 -6.54 3.10 1.84
CA ILE A 24 -6.23 2.33 3.06
C ILE A 24 -4.72 2.13 3.20
N GLY A 25 -4.03 1.75 2.11
CA GLY A 25 -2.59 1.58 2.09
C GLY A 25 -1.85 2.86 2.46
N PHE A 26 -2.31 4.00 1.93
CA PHE A 26 -1.77 5.31 2.28
C PHE A 26 -1.97 5.62 3.77
N ALA A 27 -3.15 5.35 4.33
CA ALA A 27 -3.41 5.54 5.75
C ALA A 27 -2.49 4.69 6.64
N ILE A 28 -2.22 3.43 6.26
CA ILE A 28 -1.28 2.55 6.97
C ILE A 28 0.13 3.14 6.95
N VAL A 29 0.60 3.64 5.81
CA VAL A 29 1.92 4.30 5.70
C VAL A 29 2.01 5.52 6.61
N VAL A 30 0.95 6.33 6.69
CA VAL A 30 0.89 7.49 7.60
C VAL A 30 0.95 7.04 9.06
N LEU A 31 0.21 6.01 9.45
CA LEU A 31 0.25 5.46 10.81
C LEU A 31 1.64 4.89 11.15
N ALA A 32 2.29 4.19 10.22
CA ALA A 32 3.64 3.67 10.39
C ALA A 32 4.66 4.82 10.59
N LEU A 33 4.53 5.91 9.84
CA LEU A 33 5.34 7.13 10.00
C LEU A 33 5.15 7.76 11.38
N VAL A 34 3.91 7.90 11.85
CA VAL A 34 3.62 8.43 13.19
C VAL A 34 4.18 7.51 14.27
N GLY A 35 4.03 6.19 14.12
CA GLY A 35 4.61 5.21 15.04
C GLY A 35 6.15 5.28 15.09
N PHE A 36 6.79 5.45 13.94
CA PHE A 36 8.24 5.62 13.83
C PHE A 36 8.71 6.90 14.53
N LEU A 37 8.04 8.04 14.30
CA LEU A 37 8.34 9.31 14.96
C LEU A 37 8.13 9.23 16.47
N HIS A 38 7.04 8.60 16.92
CA HIS A 38 6.77 8.38 18.34
C HIS A 38 7.88 7.54 18.99
N GLN A 39 8.33 6.48 18.33
CA GLN A 39 9.40 5.63 18.86
C GLN A 39 10.74 6.38 18.94
N LEU A 40 11.05 7.25 17.98
CA LEU A 40 12.23 8.12 17.99
C LEU A 40 12.25 9.09 19.17
N VAL A 41 11.11 9.72 19.48
CA VAL A 41 11.02 10.75 20.53
C VAL A 41 10.90 10.13 21.93
N MET A 42 10.14 9.04 22.06
CA MET A 42 9.74 8.50 23.36
C MET A 42 10.65 7.36 23.87
N SER A 43 11.44 6.71 23.01
CA SER A 43 12.20 5.50 23.38
C SER A 43 13.66 5.78 23.72
N LYS A 44 14.11 5.38 24.92
CA LYS A 44 15.53 5.40 25.32
C LYS A 44 16.42 4.37 24.61
N LYS A 45 15.82 3.31 24.07
CA LYS A 45 16.47 2.29 23.21
C LYS A 45 15.53 1.94 22.05
N PRO A 46 15.57 2.69 20.94
CA PRO A 46 14.67 2.45 19.83
C PRO A 46 15.05 1.16 19.10
N ASN A 47 14.07 0.26 18.94
CA ASN A 47 14.19 -0.94 18.11
C ASN A 47 13.52 -0.67 16.77
N PHE A 48 14.32 -0.29 15.78
CA PHE A 48 13.82 0.15 14.47
C PHE A 48 13.45 -0.99 13.52
N SER A 49 13.81 -2.24 13.81
CA SER A 49 13.60 -3.39 12.91
C SER A 49 12.13 -3.61 12.54
N LEU A 50 11.24 -3.55 13.54
CA LEU A 50 9.79 -3.70 13.35
C LEU A 50 9.17 -2.56 12.53
N PRO A 51 9.31 -1.27 12.91
CA PRO A 51 8.71 -0.19 12.15
C PRO A 51 9.29 -0.05 10.74
N LEU A 52 10.55 -0.42 10.49
CA LEU A 52 11.10 -0.43 9.12
C LEU A 52 10.39 -1.44 8.21
N VAL A 53 10.11 -2.64 8.72
CA VAL A 53 9.41 -3.69 7.97
C VAL A 53 7.97 -3.29 7.70
N GLU A 54 7.26 -2.76 8.69
CA GLU A 54 5.89 -2.24 8.55
C GLU A 54 5.83 -1.10 7.52
N MET A 55 6.80 -0.18 7.56
CA MET A 55 6.86 0.93 6.61
C MET A 55 7.15 0.45 5.19
N GLY A 56 8.03 -0.54 5.02
CA GLY A 56 8.31 -1.16 3.72
C GLY A 56 7.10 -1.91 3.16
N HIS A 57 6.39 -2.66 3.99
CA HIS A 57 5.19 -3.39 3.58
C HIS A 57 4.06 -2.43 3.21
N GLY A 58 3.80 -1.40 4.04
CA GLY A 58 2.79 -0.38 3.75
C GLY A 58 3.09 0.40 2.46
N LEU A 59 4.36 0.74 2.22
CA LEU A 59 4.77 1.42 0.98
C LEU A 59 4.56 0.54 -0.24
N LEU A 60 4.95 -0.74 -0.19
CA LEU A 60 4.73 -1.68 -1.28
C LEU A 60 3.23 -1.84 -1.55
N PHE A 61 2.42 -2.02 -0.52
CA PHE A 61 0.97 -2.15 -0.65
C PHE A 61 0.35 -0.90 -1.29
N TYR A 62 0.73 0.31 -0.85
CA TYR A 62 0.28 1.55 -1.48
C TYR A 62 0.71 1.66 -2.95
N PHE A 63 1.98 1.36 -3.26
CA PHE A 63 2.51 1.45 -4.62
C PHE A 63 1.82 0.49 -5.57
N VAL A 64 1.62 -0.77 -5.16
CA VAL A 64 0.91 -1.78 -5.95
C VAL A 64 -0.52 -1.31 -6.21
N ASN A 65 -1.28 -0.92 -5.18
CA ASN A 65 -2.67 -0.48 -5.38
C ASN A 65 -2.78 0.79 -6.24
N ARG A 66 -1.85 1.74 -6.13
CA ARG A 66 -1.78 2.92 -7.02
C ARG A 66 -1.48 2.55 -8.46
N LEU A 67 -0.58 1.58 -8.68
CA LEU A 67 -0.29 1.04 -10.02
C LEU A 67 -1.53 0.39 -10.62
N LEU A 68 -2.22 -0.49 -9.89
CA LEU A 68 -3.45 -1.13 -10.37
C LEU A 68 -4.55 -0.10 -10.66
N TYR A 69 -4.74 0.90 -9.79
CA TYR A 69 -5.68 1.99 -10.04
C TYR A 69 -5.33 2.79 -11.30
N SER A 70 -4.04 3.10 -11.51
CA SER A 70 -3.58 3.81 -12.71
C SER A 70 -3.76 2.98 -13.99
N MET A 71 -3.60 1.66 -13.93
CA MET A 71 -3.82 0.80 -15.09
C MET A 71 -5.32 0.71 -15.42
N CYS A 72 -6.17 0.59 -14.41
CA CYS A 72 -7.61 0.51 -14.58
C CYS A 72 -8.23 1.84 -15.09
N SER A 73 -7.77 2.99 -14.58
CA SER A 73 -8.25 4.31 -15.02
C SER A 73 -7.73 4.78 -16.38
N LYS A 74 -6.59 4.24 -16.85
CA LYS A 74 -6.00 4.56 -18.16
C LYS A 74 -6.28 3.53 -19.26
N SER A 75 -7.04 2.48 -18.97
CA SER A 75 -7.43 1.46 -19.95
C SER A 75 -8.62 1.89 -20.83
N LEU A 76 -9.02 3.18 -20.78
CA LEU A 76 -10.07 3.78 -21.62
C LEU A 76 -9.49 4.36 -22.91
#